data_AF-A0A286B1D3-F1
#
_entry.id   AF-A0A286B1D3-F1
#
_cell.length_a   1.000
_cell.length_b   1.000
_cell.length_c   1.000
_cell.angle_alpha   90.00
_cell.angle_beta   90.00
_cell.angle_gamma   90.00
#
_symmetry.space_group_name_H-M   'P 1'
#
loop_
_entity.id
_entity.type
_entity.pdbx_description
1 polymer ?
#
loop_
_entity_poly.entity_id
_entity_poly.type
_entity_poly.pdbx_seq_one_letter_code
_entity_poly.pdbx_strand_id
1 'polypeptide(L)' 'MKTKQLILSSILAFAGLAMLAPSIASAAPYHPKKHKVCKWDARHHHRVCHWVR' A
#
# COMPACT_ATOMS: atom_id res chain seq x y z
N MET A 1 2.60 36.24 11.50
CA MET A 1 2.00 35.12 12.26
C MET A 1 1.13 34.20 11.39
N LYS A 2 0.25 34.74 10.52
CA LYS A 2 -0.78 33.98 9.79
C LYS A 2 -0.26 32.95 8.77
N THR A 3 0.83 33.26 8.07
CA THR A 3 1.43 32.35 7.06
C THR A 3 2.03 31.09 7.69
N LYS A 4 2.60 31.21 8.89
CA LYS A 4 3.19 30.06 9.61
C LYS A 4 2.12 29.04 10.01
N GLN A 5 0.92 29.51 10.36
CA GLN A 5 -0.21 28.64 10.70
C GLN A 5 -0.78 27.91 9.48
N LEU A 6 -0.80 28.53 8.31
CA LEU A 6 -1.22 27.87 7.07
C LEU A 6 -0.27 26.73 6.67
N ILE A 7 1.04 26.96 6.81
CA ILE A 7 2.06 25.94 6.51
C ILE A 7 1.94 24.77 7.49
N LEU A 8 1.82 25.06 8.80
CA LEU A 8 1.64 24.03 9.82
C LEU A 8 0.36 23.22 9.63
N SER A 9 -0.76 23.88 9.30
CA SER A 9 -2.04 23.23 9.03
C SER A 9 -1.97 22.30 7.82
N SER A 10 -1.30 22.73 6.75
CA SER A 10 -1.09 21.90 5.55
C SER A 10 -0.30 20.63 5.87
N ILE A 11 0.84 20.77 6.58
CA ILE A 11 1.68 19.63 6.95
C ILE A 11 0.90 18.65 7.84
N LEU A 12 0.12 19.15 8.80
CA LEU A 12 -0.69 18.31 9.70
C LEU A 12 -1.77 17.53 8.93
N ALA A 13 -2.41 18.16 7.94
CA ALA A 13 -3.42 17.52 7.11
C ALA A 13 -2.82 16.40 6.24
N PHE A 14 -1.67 16.63 5.61
CA PHE A 14 -0.97 15.61 4.82
C PHE A 14 -0.45 14.46 5.68
N ALA A 15 0.07 14.75 6.88
CA ALA A 15 0.50 13.72 7.82
C ALA A 15 -0.67 12.83 8.27
N GLY A 16 -1.84 13.42 8.56
CA GLY A 16 -3.04 12.65 8.91
C GLY A 16 -3.50 11.71 7.79
N LEU A 17 -3.50 12.19 6.53
CA LEU A 17 -3.79 11.37 5.36
C LEU A 17 -2.77 10.23 5.15
N ALA A 18 -1.48 10.51 5.35
CA ALA A 18 -0.41 9.52 5.22
C ALA A 18 -0.49 8.43 6.31
N MET A 19 -0.98 8.74 7.51
CA MET A 19 -1.19 7.73 8.56
C MET A 19 -2.41 6.83 8.31
N LEU A 20 -3.37 7.24 7.50
CA LEU A 20 -4.56 6.45 7.16
C LEU A 20 -4.32 5.47 6.00
N ALA A 21 -3.34 5.74 5.13
CA ALA A 21 -3.03 4.90 3.97
C ALA A 21 -2.52 3.47 4.31
N PRO A 22 -1.64 3.26 5.32
CA PRO A 22 -1.15 1.92 5.68
C PRO A 22 -2.26 1.01 6.20
N SER A 23 -3.29 1.58 6.84
CA SER A 23 -4.42 0.84 7.41
C SER A 23 -5.23 0.11 6.34
N ILE A 24 -5.28 0.67 5.12
CA ILE A 24 -6.01 0.08 3.98
C ILE A 24 -5.19 -1.06 3.36
N ALA A 25 -3.86 -0.93 3.34
CA ALA A 25 -2.95 -1.99 2.89
C ALA A 25 -2.85 -3.15 3.90
N SER A 26 -3.14 -2.89 5.17
CA SER A 26 -3.14 -3.89 6.25
C SER A 26 -4.44 -4.69 6.35
N ALA A 27 -5.45 -4.41 5.53
CA ALA A 27 -6.65 -5.24 5.38
C ALA A 27 -6.43 -6.43 4.42
N ALA A 28 -5.17 -6.80 4.15
CA ALA A 28 -4.86 -8.05 3.50
C ALA A 28 -5.28 -9.20 4.44
N PRO A 29 -6.16 -10.13 4.00
CA PRO A 29 -6.71 -11.16 4.85
C PRO A 29 -5.59 -11.99 5.48
N TYR A 30 -5.79 -12.35 6.75
CA TYR A 30 -4.90 -13.12 7.62
C TYR A 30 -4.77 -14.56 7.09
N HIS A 31 -4.10 -14.72 5.96
CA HIS A 31 -3.74 -16.01 5.40
C HIS A 31 -2.29 -16.31 5.80
N PRO A 32 -1.96 -17.59 6.07
CA PRO A 32 -0.61 -18.00 6.42
C PRO A 32 0.36 -17.40 5.39
N LYS A 33 1.52 -16.90 5.86
CA LYS A 33 2.57 -16.17 5.11
C LYS A 33 3.14 -16.95 3.91
N LYS A 34 2.29 -17.37 2.99
CA LYS A 34 2.67 -17.94 1.72
C LYS A 34 2.93 -16.77 0.80
N HIS A 35 4.17 -16.61 0.39
CA HIS A 35 4.52 -15.55 -0.55
C HIS A 35 3.88 -15.88 -1.90
N LYS A 36 2.94 -15.04 -2.37
CA LYS A 36 2.34 -15.16 -3.69
C LYS A 36 3.30 -14.57 -4.72
N VAL A 37 4.01 -15.43 -5.44
CA VAL A 37 4.91 -15.00 -6.53
C VAL A 37 4.13 -15.05 -7.82
N CYS A 38 3.96 -13.89 -8.46
CA CYS A 38 3.37 -13.80 -9.79
C CYS A 38 4.48 -13.62 -10.82
N LYS A 39 4.52 -14.49 -11.82
CA LYS A 39 5.42 -14.41 -12.97
C LYS A 39 4.60 -14.19 -14.24
N TRP A 40 5.08 -13.33 -15.13
CA TRP A 40 4.51 -13.19 -16.45
C TRP A 40 4.88 -14.41 -17.30
N ASP A 41 3.88 -15.13 -17.80
CA ASP A 41 4.10 -16.20 -18.76
C ASP A 41 3.96 -15.65 -20.18
N ALA A 42 5.08 -15.56 -20.88
CA ALA A 42 5.13 -15.09 -22.26
C ALA A 42 4.55 -16.10 -23.26
N ARG A 43 4.44 -17.39 -22.91
CA ARG A 43 3.89 -18.41 -23.81
C ARG A 43 2.38 -18.34 -23.92
N HIS A 44 1.71 -17.96 -22.83
CA HIS A 44 0.26 -17.91 -22.75
C HIS A 44 -0.27 -16.49 -22.49
N HIS A 45 0.60 -15.48 -22.61
CA HIS A 45 0.29 -14.04 -22.48
C HIS A 45 -0.56 -13.67 -21.24
N HIS A 46 -0.32 -14.32 -20.11
CA HIS A 46 -1.01 -14.01 -18.85
C HIS A 46 -0.08 -14.11 -17.64
N ARG A 47 -0.50 -13.53 -16.51
CA ARG A 47 0.22 -13.67 -15.23
C ARG A 47 -0.18 -14.96 -14.56
N VAL A 48 0.81 -15.79 -14.27
CA VAL A 48 0.63 -16.99 -13.45
C VAL A 48 1.14 -16.69 -12.04
N CYS A 49 0.30 -16.91 -11.04
CA CYS A 49 0.66 -16.69 -9.64
C CYS A 49 0.70 -18.02 -8.89
N HIS A 50 1.79 -18.25 -8.17
CA HIS A 50 1.98 -19.43 -7.34
C HIS A 50 2.15 -19.03 -5.88
N TRP A 51 1.58 -19.83 -4.99
CA TRP A 51 1.81 -19.71 -3.56
C TRP A 51 3.08 -20.48 -3.21
N VAL A 52 4.11 -19.79 -2.76
CA VAL A 52 5.35 -20.39 -2.25
C VAL A 52 5.20 -20.58 -0.75
N ARG A 53 5.56 -21.76 -0.26
CA ARG A 53 5.47 -22.14 1.16
C ARG A 53 6.63 -21.57 1.96
#